data_AF-A0A069F0Y1-F1
#
_entry.id   AF-A0A069F0Y1-F1
#
_cell.length_a   1.000
_cell.length_b   1.000
_cell.length_c   1.000
_cell.angle_alpha   90.00
_cell.angle_beta   90.00
_cell.angle_gamma   90.00
#
_symmetry.space_group_name_H-M   'P 1'
#
loop_
_entity.id
_entity.type
_entity.pdbx_description
1 polymer ?
#
loop_
_entity_poly.entity_id
_entity_poly.type
_entity_poly.pdbx_seq_one_letter_code
_entity_poly.pdbx_strand_id
1 'polypeptide(L)'
;MILVIDVGNTNIVLGMYDGETLVHHWRISTDRTKTTDEYGMLIKSLFDHSNVSFDQVDGVILSSVVPPVIFPLEQMSQRYFNVRPIVVGPGVKTGLDIHVDNPREVGADRIVNAVAGIAKYDGPLIIVDFGTATTYCYIDANRRYHGGIISPGIMISVEALYQRAAKLPRIELATPPTVVGKNTIQAMQSGTYYGYVAQVDGIVSRIKREVGEATVIATGGLARLISEHAETIDAVDSFLTLDGLRLIYERNQK
;
A
#
# COMPACT_ATOMS: atom_id res chain seq x y z
N MET A 1 -10.91 -9.83 17.92
CA MET A 1 -9.84 -9.30 17.05
C MET A 1 -10.44 -8.54 15.86
N ILE A 2 -9.64 -7.71 15.18
CA ILE A 2 -10.07 -6.94 14.01
C ILE A 2 -9.35 -7.46 12.76
N LEU A 3 -10.11 -7.80 11.71
CA LEU A 3 -9.57 -8.10 10.39
C LEU A 3 -9.55 -6.83 9.54
N VAL A 4 -8.37 -6.44 9.08
CA VAL A 4 -8.18 -5.37 8.11
C VAL A 4 -7.89 -5.97 6.74
N ILE A 5 -8.49 -5.39 5.69
CA ILE A 5 -8.37 -5.86 4.31
C ILE A 5 -7.99 -4.67 3.43
N ASP A 6 -6.79 -4.70 2.86
CA ASP A 6 -6.34 -3.75 1.85
C ASP A 6 -6.37 -4.43 0.48
N VAL A 7 -7.18 -3.91 -0.44
CA VAL A 7 -7.32 -4.44 -1.80
C VAL A 7 -6.67 -3.50 -2.80
N GLY A 8 -5.48 -3.90 -3.26
CA GLY A 8 -4.81 -3.30 -4.40
C GLY A 8 -5.21 -3.96 -5.73
N ASN A 9 -4.73 -3.40 -6.85
CA ASN A 9 -4.96 -3.95 -8.18
C ASN A 9 -4.37 -5.36 -8.37
N THR A 10 -3.18 -5.60 -7.79
CA THR A 10 -2.44 -6.85 -7.97
C THR A 10 -2.62 -7.81 -6.79
N ASN A 11 -2.70 -7.29 -5.57
CA ASN A 11 -2.75 -8.10 -4.36
C ASN A 11 -3.77 -7.55 -3.38
N ILE A 12 -4.36 -8.46 -2.61
CA ILE A 12 -5.08 -8.18 -1.37
C ILE A 12 -4.16 -8.53 -0.21
N VAL A 13 -4.01 -7.60 0.72
CA VAL A 13 -3.28 -7.80 1.98
C VAL A 13 -4.29 -7.86 3.12
N LEU A 14 -4.23 -8.94 3.88
CA LEU A 14 -5.07 -9.21 5.05
C LEU A 14 -4.21 -9.04 6.30
N GLY A 15 -4.74 -8.38 7.32
CA GLY A 15 -4.09 -8.26 8.64
C GLY A 15 -5.07 -8.58 9.76
N MET A 16 -4.68 -9.43 10.70
CA MET A 16 -5.43 -9.69 11.92
C MET A 16 -4.78 -8.95 13.09
N TYR A 17 -5.54 -8.09 13.75
CA TYR A 17 -5.09 -7.32 14.91
C TYR A 17 -5.77 -7.78 16.20
N ASP A 18 -4.95 -7.94 17.24
CA ASP A 18 -5.40 -8.05 18.63
C ASP A 18 -4.98 -6.78 19.38
N GLY A 19 -5.96 -5.90 19.64
CA GLY A 19 -5.69 -4.51 20.03
C GLY A 19 -4.80 -3.81 19.01
N GLU A 20 -3.64 -3.31 19.44
CA GLU A 20 -2.66 -2.63 18.58
C GLU A 20 -1.68 -3.59 17.90
N THR A 21 -1.71 -4.89 18.22
CA THR A 21 -0.71 -5.86 17.76
C THR A 21 -1.20 -6.57 16.50
N LEU A 22 -0.43 -6.50 15.41
CA LEU A 22 -0.65 -7.31 14.21
C LEU A 22 -0.22 -8.76 14.50
N VAL A 23 -1.17 -9.65 14.76
CA VAL A 23 -0.89 -11.06 15.12
C VAL A 23 -0.64 -11.93 13.89
N HIS A 24 -1.31 -11.65 12.78
CA HIS A 24 -1.13 -12.36 11.51
C HIS A 24 -1.30 -11.42 10.33
N HIS A 25 -0.62 -11.70 9.23
CA HIS A 25 -0.88 -11.05 7.95
C HIS A 25 -0.73 -12.06 6.82
N TRP A 26 -1.49 -11.84 5.74
CA TRP A 26 -1.45 -12.66 4.55
C TRP A 26 -1.51 -11.79 3.31
N ARG A 27 -0.98 -12.31 2.22
CA ARG A 27 -1.03 -11.66 0.90
C ARG A 27 -1.53 -12.66 -0.12
N ILE A 28 -2.57 -12.29 -0.84
CA ILE A 28 -3.17 -13.08 -1.91
C ILE A 28 -3.30 -12.23 -3.17
N SER A 29 -3.38 -12.85 -4.34
CA SER A 29 -3.62 -12.11 -5.58
C SER A 29 -5.05 -11.56 -5.62
N THR A 30 -5.20 -10.34 -6.12
CA THR A 30 -6.53 -9.78 -6.37
C THR A 30 -7.16 -10.47 -7.57
N ASP A 31 -8.33 -11.06 -7.36
CA ASP A 31 -9.07 -11.72 -8.42
C ASP A 31 -10.49 -11.15 -8.54
N ARG A 32 -10.75 -10.50 -9.67
CA ARG A 32 -12.03 -9.83 -9.94
C ARG A 32 -13.17 -10.81 -10.22
N THR A 33 -12.86 -12.07 -10.48
CA THR A 33 -13.87 -13.09 -10.80
C THR A 33 -14.24 -13.96 -9.60
N LYS A 34 -13.45 -13.89 -8.51
CA LYS A 34 -13.74 -14.67 -7.29
C LYS A 34 -15.06 -14.24 -6.65
N THR A 35 -15.86 -15.24 -6.35
CA THR A 35 -17.12 -15.14 -5.64
C THR A 35 -16.90 -14.97 -4.14
N THR A 36 -17.97 -14.58 -3.44
CA THR A 36 -18.04 -14.52 -1.98
C THR A 36 -17.54 -15.80 -1.30
N ASP A 37 -17.97 -16.97 -1.80
CA ASP A 37 -17.67 -18.25 -1.17
C ASP A 37 -16.24 -18.71 -1.46
N GLU A 38 -15.69 -18.40 -2.63
CA GLU A 38 -14.27 -18.65 -2.93
C GLU A 38 -13.35 -17.80 -2.04
N TYR A 39 -13.68 -16.53 -1.83
CA TYR A 39 -12.97 -15.70 -0.85
C TYR A 39 -13.11 -16.25 0.57
N GLY A 40 -14.31 -16.66 0.96
CA GLY A 40 -14.57 -17.26 2.27
C GLY A 40 -13.73 -18.52 2.52
N MET A 41 -13.66 -19.44 1.56
CA MET A 41 -12.86 -20.66 1.67
C MET A 41 -11.35 -20.38 1.66
N LEU A 42 -10.90 -19.45 0.81
CA LEU A 42 -9.50 -19.04 0.80
C LEU A 42 -9.07 -18.46 2.15
N ILE A 43 -9.84 -17.52 2.69
CA ILE A 43 -9.55 -16.90 3.99
C ILE A 43 -9.66 -17.92 5.13
N LYS A 44 -10.63 -18.84 5.06
CA LYS A 44 -10.75 -19.95 6.01
C LYS A 44 -9.48 -20.79 6.03
N SER A 45 -8.94 -21.14 4.86
CA SER A 45 -7.70 -21.93 4.79
C SER A 45 -6.50 -21.20 5.39
N LEU A 46 -6.42 -19.87 5.23
CA LEU A 46 -5.36 -19.06 5.84
C LEU A 46 -5.48 -19.01 7.36
N PHE A 47 -6.71 -18.87 7.85
CA PHE A 47 -7.04 -18.83 9.28
C PHE A 47 -6.77 -20.19 9.94
N ASP A 48 -7.27 -21.27 9.36
CA ASP A 48 -7.03 -22.64 9.82
C ASP A 48 -5.53 -22.93 9.93
N HIS A 49 -4.73 -22.51 8.94
CA HIS A 49 -3.26 -22.67 8.94
C HIS A 49 -2.58 -21.89 10.08
N SER A 50 -3.13 -20.73 10.45
CA SER A 50 -2.63 -19.89 11.53
C SER A 50 -3.27 -20.20 12.89
N ASN A 51 -4.09 -21.25 13.00
CA ASN A 51 -4.88 -21.59 14.19
C ASN A 51 -5.79 -20.44 14.67
N VAL A 52 -6.31 -19.65 13.72
CA VAL A 52 -7.30 -18.60 13.96
C VAL A 52 -8.66 -19.14 13.53
N SER A 53 -9.69 -18.86 14.32
CA SER A 53 -11.07 -19.21 14.00
C SER A 53 -11.88 -17.96 13.66
N PHE A 54 -12.92 -18.12 12.83
CA PHE A 54 -13.75 -17.02 12.33
C PHE A 54 -14.53 -16.29 13.42
N ASP A 55 -14.89 -17.01 14.49
CA ASP A 55 -15.52 -16.48 15.70
C ASP A 55 -14.62 -15.54 16.51
N GLN A 56 -13.31 -15.48 16.23
CA GLN A 56 -12.40 -14.51 16.85
C GLN A 56 -12.43 -13.14 16.16
N VAL A 57 -13.13 -13.00 15.03
CA VAL A 57 -13.25 -11.74 14.28
C VAL A 57 -14.46 -10.94 14.77
N ASP A 58 -14.20 -9.90 15.55
CA ASP A 58 -15.24 -9.01 16.09
C ASP A 58 -15.53 -7.83 15.16
N GLY A 59 -14.60 -7.56 14.24
CA GLY A 59 -14.59 -6.34 13.44
C GLY A 59 -13.90 -6.54 12.11
N VAL A 60 -14.43 -5.90 11.06
CA VAL A 60 -13.81 -5.89 9.74
C VAL A 60 -13.77 -4.48 9.17
N ILE A 61 -12.63 -4.10 8.60
CA ILE A 61 -12.50 -2.90 7.76
C ILE A 61 -11.84 -3.24 6.44
N LEU A 62 -12.32 -2.63 5.37
CA LEU A 62 -11.92 -2.86 3.99
C LEU A 62 -11.57 -1.53 3.32
N SER A 63 -10.38 -1.43 2.73
CA SER A 63 -10.04 -0.42 1.72
C SER A 63 -9.87 -1.11 0.38
N SER A 64 -10.36 -0.49 -0.69
CA SER A 64 -10.22 -1.05 -2.03
C SER A 64 -10.12 0.02 -3.11
N VAL A 65 -9.12 -0.13 -3.97
CA VAL A 65 -9.03 0.59 -5.26
C VAL A 65 -9.55 -0.27 -6.43
N VAL A 66 -10.19 -1.41 -6.14
CA VAL A 66 -10.75 -2.36 -7.11
C VAL A 66 -12.24 -2.56 -6.82
N PRO A 67 -13.15 -1.73 -7.40
CA PRO A 67 -14.57 -1.78 -7.09
C PRO A 67 -15.26 -3.15 -7.23
N PRO A 68 -14.94 -3.98 -8.27
CA PRO A 68 -15.61 -5.28 -8.45
C PRO A 68 -15.46 -6.27 -7.30
N VAL A 69 -14.41 -6.17 -6.48
CA VAL A 69 -14.19 -7.12 -5.36
C VAL A 69 -14.79 -6.66 -4.04
N ILE A 70 -15.29 -5.42 -3.95
CA ILE A 70 -15.87 -4.88 -2.72
C ILE A 70 -17.09 -5.70 -2.30
N PHE A 71 -18.07 -5.85 -3.19
CA PHE A 71 -19.30 -6.59 -2.88
C PHE A 71 -19.04 -8.06 -2.45
N PRO A 72 -18.23 -8.85 -3.18
CA PRO A 72 -17.88 -10.21 -2.73
C PRO A 72 -17.25 -10.25 -1.32
N LEU A 73 -16.33 -9.33 -1.01
CA LEU A 73 -15.67 -9.28 0.30
C LEU A 73 -16.61 -8.82 1.41
N GLU A 74 -17.51 -7.87 1.13
CA GLU A 74 -18.55 -7.46 2.07
C GLU A 74 -19.50 -8.59 2.43
N GLN A 75 -19.97 -9.31 1.41
CA GLN A 75 -20.84 -10.47 1.61
C GLN A 75 -20.10 -11.61 2.33
N MET A 76 -18.81 -11.78 2.06
CA MET A 76 -17.99 -12.79 2.74
C MET A 76 -17.90 -12.48 4.23
N SER A 77 -17.62 -11.21 4.56
CA SER A 77 -17.57 -10.76 5.95
C SER A 77 -18.90 -11.00 6.68
N GLN A 78 -20.03 -10.66 6.06
CA GLN A 78 -21.34 -10.89 6.66
C GLN A 78 -21.68 -12.37 6.81
N ARG A 79 -21.36 -13.20 5.81
CA ARG A 79 -21.72 -14.63 5.79
C ARG A 79 -20.86 -15.48 6.71
N TYR A 80 -19.55 -15.22 6.75
CA TYR A 80 -18.58 -16.09 7.42
C TYR A 80 -18.15 -15.57 8.79
N PHE A 81 -18.12 -14.24 9.00
CA PHE A 81 -17.79 -13.65 10.31
C PHE A 81 -19.03 -13.12 11.05
N ASN A 82 -20.19 -13.03 10.39
CA ASN A 82 -21.37 -12.35 10.94
C ASN A 82 -21.08 -10.87 11.30
N VAL A 83 -20.15 -10.24 10.56
CA VAL A 83 -19.74 -8.84 10.77
C VAL A 83 -19.99 -8.06 9.49
N ARG A 84 -20.63 -6.89 9.60
CA ARG A 84 -20.71 -5.92 8.50
C ARG A 84 -19.42 -5.09 8.48
N PRO A 85 -18.63 -5.12 7.39
CA PRO A 85 -17.37 -4.40 7.37
C PRO A 85 -17.60 -2.89 7.22
N ILE A 86 -16.66 -2.11 7.75
CA ILE A 86 -16.50 -0.70 7.39
C ILE A 86 -15.76 -0.65 6.06
N VAL A 87 -16.36 -0.07 5.02
CA VAL A 87 -15.68 0.16 3.74
C VAL A 87 -15.14 1.58 3.72
N VAL A 88 -13.83 1.74 3.61
CA VAL A 88 -13.16 3.05 3.54
C VAL A 88 -13.63 3.78 2.28
N GLY A 89 -14.25 4.94 2.47
CA GLY A 89 -14.81 5.76 1.41
C GLY A 89 -15.51 7.00 1.97
N PRO A 90 -16.28 7.72 1.13
CA PRO A 90 -17.00 8.92 1.54
C PRO A 90 -17.90 8.67 2.77
N GLY A 91 -17.73 9.49 3.80
CA GLY A 91 -18.51 9.41 5.05
C GLY A 91 -17.83 8.65 6.19
N VAL A 92 -16.77 7.88 5.92
CA VAL A 92 -15.96 7.26 6.98
C VAL A 92 -15.13 8.34 7.70
N LYS A 93 -15.17 8.35 9.03
CA LYS A 93 -14.37 9.28 9.84
C LYS A 93 -12.91 8.86 9.75
N THR A 94 -12.12 9.53 8.92
CA THR A 94 -10.65 9.38 8.90
C THR A 94 -9.98 10.41 9.80
N GLY A 95 -10.65 11.54 10.01
CA GLY A 95 -10.18 12.80 10.60
C GLY A 95 -8.75 13.16 10.21
N LEU A 96 -8.45 12.90 8.94
CA LEU A 96 -7.37 13.51 8.18
C LEU A 96 -7.90 14.83 7.63
N ASP A 97 -7.14 15.90 7.79
CA ASP A 97 -7.46 17.20 7.20
C ASP A 97 -6.90 17.27 5.77
N ILE A 98 -7.77 17.15 4.76
CA ILE A 98 -7.37 17.01 3.35
C ILE A 98 -7.41 18.38 2.66
N HIS A 99 -6.24 18.92 2.39
CA HIS A 99 -5.98 20.20 1.72
C HIS A 99 -5.60 19.99 0.24
N VAL A 100 -6.55 19.50 -0.55
CA VAL A 100 -6.43 19.43 -2.02
C VAL A 100 -7.70 19.97 -2.67
N ASP A 101 -7.64 20.35 -3.94
CA ASP A 101 -8.77 20.94 -4.67
C ASP A 101 -10.01 20.03 -4.67
N ASN A 102 -9.82 18.72 -4.86
CA ASN A 102 -10.89 17.73 -4.81
C ASN A 102 -10.57 16.58 -3.83
N PRO A 103 -10.97 16.69 -2.55
CA PRO A 103 -10.72 15.66 -1.54
C PRO A 103 -11.32 14.29 -1.88
N ARG A 104 -12.35 14.22 -2.74
CA ARG A 104 -13.00 12.97 -3.12
C ARG A 104 -12.19 12.13 -4.13
N GLU A 105 -11.21 12.74 -4.78
CA GLU A 105 -10.33 12.07 -5.75
C GLU A 105 -9.10 11.43 -5.11
N VAL A 106 -8.86 11.68 -3.82
CA VAL A 106 -7.76 11.06 -3.10
C VAL A 106 -8.08 9.58 -2.89
N GLY A 107 -7.20 8.70 -3.38
CA GLY A 107 -7.32 7.25 -3.20
C GLY A 107 -7.39 6.84 -1.72
N ALA A 108 -8.18 5.80 -1.43
CA ALA A 108 -8.37 5.30 -0.07
C ALA A 108 -7.04 4.84 0.55
N ASP A 109 -6.19 4.17 -0.22
CA ASP A 109 -4.82 3.77 0.15
C ASP A 109 -3.97 4.95 0.63
N ARG A 110 -4.01 6.08 -0.09
CA ARG A 110 -3.26 7.29 0.27
C ARG A 110 -3.77 7.93 1.56
N ILE A 111 -5.09 7.93 1.77
CA ILE A 111 -5.70 8.44 3.02
C ILE A 111 -5.31 7.55 4.20
N VAL A 112 -5.41 6.23 4.02
CA VAL A 112 -5.07 5.22 5.03
C VAL A 112 -3.60 5.34 5.43
N ASN A 113 -2.69 5.42 4.46
CA ASN A 113 -1.26 5.61 4.69
C ASN A 113 -0.98 6.92 5.43
N ALA A 114 -1.65 8.02 5.08
CA ALA A 114 -1.49 9.30 5.77
C ALA A 114 -1.96 9.24 7.23
N VAL A 115 -3.08 8.57 7.52
CA VAL A 115 -3.58 8.36 8.88
C VAL A 115 -2.57 7.58 9.72
N ALA A 116 -2.00 6.50 9.18
CA ALA A 116 -0.97 5.73 9.86
C ALA A 116 0.33 6.52 10.05
N GLY A 117 0.78 7.22 9.00
CA GLY A 117 1.98 8.04 9.03
C GLY A 117 1.94 9.07 10.15
N ILE A 118 0.85 9.85 10.22
CA ILE A 118 0.64 10.87 11.26
C ILE A 118 0.60 10.27 12.66
N ALA A 119 0.12 9.04 12.81
CA ALA A 119 0.01 8.38 14.10
C ALA A 119 1.34 7.80 14.59
N LYS A 120 2.23 7.38 13.68
CA LYS A 120 3.46 6.65 13.99
C LYS A 120 4.74 7.48 13.91
N TYR A 121 4.72 8.59 13.15
CA TYR A 121 5.89 9.39 12.86
C TYR A 121 5.66 10.87 13.16
N ASP A 122 6.71 11.55 13.60
CA ASP A 122 6.70 12.98 13.90
C ASP A 122 7.02 13.83 12.65
N GLY A 123 6.57 15.08 12.69
CA GLY A 123 6.92 16.12 11.72
C GLY A 123 6.06 16.14 10.45
N PRO A 124 6.39 17.04 9.49
CA PRO A 124 5.94 16.88 8.12
C PRO A 124 6.42 15.54 7.58
N LEU A 125 5.59 14.87 6.80
CA LEU A 125 5.86 13.54 6.27
C LEU A 125 5.84 13.54 4.75
N ILE A 126 6.74 12.78 4.16
CA ILE A 126 6.65 12.34 2.77
C ILE A 126 6.47 10.82 2.79
N ILE A 127 5.31 10.35 2.37
CA ILE A 127 5.03 8.90 2.29
C ILE A 127 5.21 8.44 0.86
N VAL A 128 6.16 7.52 0.64
CA VAL A 128 6.44 6.90 -0.65
C VAL A 128 5.88 5.48 -0.67
N ASP A 129 4.82 5.24 -1.45
CA ASP A 129 4.22 3.90 -1.58
C ASP A 129 4.61 3.25 -2.91
N PHE A 130 5.34 2.14 -2.82
CA PHE A 130 5.77 1.30 -3.93
C PHE A 130 4.72 0.22 -4.25
N GLY A 131 3.61 0.65 -4.84
CA GLY A 131 2.50 -0.19 -5.26
C GLY A 131 2.45 -0.44 -6.76
N THR A 132 1.22 -0.53 -7.29
CA THR A 132 0.97 -0.61 -8.75
C THR A 132 1.46 0.66 -9.45
N ALA A 133 1.18 1.82 -8.84
CA ALA A 133 1.87 3.07 -9.09
C ALA A 133 2.85 3.35 -7.93
N THR A 134 3.87 4.15 -8.18
CA THR A 134 4.64 4.74 -7.08
C THR A 134 4.00 6.08 -6.73
N THR A 135 3.58 6.25 -5.47
CA THR A 135 2.98 7.50 -5.02
C THR A 135 3.84 8.18 -3.97
N TYR A 136 3.81 9.51 -3.96
CA TYR A 136 4.50 10.35 -2.98
C TYR A 136 3.42 11.26 -2.38
N CYS A 137 3.17 11.17 -1.08
CA CYS A 137 2.18 12.00 -0.41
C CYS A 137 2.86 12.93 0.59
N TYR A 138 2.51 14.21 0.57
CA TYR A 138 3.02 15.19 1.53
C TYR A 138 1.99 15.50 2.62
N ILE A 139 2.43 15.44 3.86
CA ILE A 139 1.70 15.88 5.05
C ILE A 139 2.53 16.97 5.73
N ASP A 140 1.93 18.11 6.07
CA ASP A 140 2.65 19.23 6.70
C ASP A 140 2.82 19.05 8.23
N ALA A 141 3.53 20.01 8.85
CA ALA A 141 3.73 20.04 10.30
C ALA A 141 2.42 20.16 11.12
N ASN A 142 1.34 20.64 10.50
CA ASN A 142 0.01 20.73 11.11
C ASN A 142 -0.82 19.46 10.89
N ARG A 143 -0.22 18.38 10.36
CA ARG A 143 -0.87 17.09 10.06
C ARG A 143 -1.94 17.21 8.98
N ARG A 144 -1.80 18.15 8.06
CA ARG A 144 -2.68 18.34 6.90
C ARG A 144 -2.11 17.63 5.68
N TYR A 145 -2.97 16.94 4.95
CA TYR A 145 -2.63 16.24 3.72
C TYR A 145 -2.70 17.17 2.52
N HIS A 146 -1.59 17.39 1.83
CA HIS A 146 -1.48 18.36 0.72
C HIS A 146 -1.43 17.69 -0.66
N GLY A 147 -1.79 16.41 -0.75
CA GLY A 147 -1.71 15.67 -2.01
C GLY A 147 -0.30 15.15 -2.27
N GLY A 148 0.13 15.20 -3.53
CA GLY A 148 1.47 14.80 -3.92
C GLY A 148 1.54 14.25 -5.35
N ILE A 149 2.46 13.31 -5.58
CA ILE A 149 2.91 12.89 -6.92
C ILE A 149 2.55 11.42 -7.16
N ILE A 150 2.26 11.08 -8.41
CA ILE A 150 2.03 9.70 -8.87
C ILE A 150 2.93 9.45 -10.08
N SER A 151 3.74 8.41 -10.03
CA SER A 151 4.55 7.91 -11.15
C SER A 151 4.22 6.45 -11.45
N PRO A 152 4.57 5.92 -12.63
CA PRO A 152 4.45 4.49 -12.90
C PRO A 152 5.15 3.67 -11.82
N GLY A 153 4.56 2.55 -11.40
CA GLY A 153 5.22 1.62 -10.48
C GLY A 153 6.30 0.80 -11.17
N ILE A 154 7.25 0.27 -10.39
CA ILE A 154 8.44 -0.41 -10.93
C ILE A 154 8.06 -1.56 -11.86
N MET A 155 7.10 -2.40 -11.44
CA MET A 155 6.66 -3.53 -12.24
C MET A 155 5.92 -3.11 -13.52
N ILE A 156 5.16 -2.01 -13.49
CA ILE A 156 4.54 -1.46 -14.71
C ILE A 156 5.63 -1.03 -15.70
N SER A 157 6.65 -0.34 -15.22
CA SER A 157 7.75 0.14 -16.06
C SER A 157 8.52 -1.01 -16.72
N VAL A 158 8.81 -2.07 -15.97
CA VAL A 158 9.47 -3.28 -16.51
C VAL A 158 8.57 -3.99 -17.53
N GLU A 159 7.30 -4.17 -17.21
CA GLU A 159 6.35 -4.85 -18.07
C GLU A 159 6.12 -4.06 -19.38
N ALA A 160 6.11 -2.73 -19.32
CA ALA A 160 6.01 -1.88 -20.50
C ALA A 160 7.20 -2.07 -21.46
N LEU A 161 8.42 -2.22 -20.95
CA LEU A 161 9.60 -2.52 -21.77
C LEU A 161 9.46 -3.87 -22.48
N TYR A 162 9.04 -4.90 -21.75
CA TYR A 162 8.81 -6.24 -22.32
C TYR A 162 7.72 -6.24 -23.39
N GLN A 163 6.59 -5.56 -23.14
CA GLN A 163 5.44 -5.56 -24.07
C GLN A 163 5.64 -4.69 -25.31
N ARG A 164 6.43 -3.61 -25.20
CA ARG A 164 6.54 -2.60 -26.27
C ARG A 164 7.84 -2.68 -27.07
N ALA A 165 8.88 -3.33 -26.56
CA ALA A 165 10.15 -3.46 -27.28
C ALA A 165 10.37 -4.88 -27.80
N ALA A 166 10.54 -5.01 -29.13
CA ALA A 166 10.51 -6.30 -29.83
C ALA A 166 11.57 -7.34 -29.40
N LYS A 167 12.65 -6.94 -28.73
CA LYS A 167 13.77 -7.83 -28.36
C LYS A 167 14.11 -7.81 -26.86
N LEU A 168 13.34 -7.09 -26.04
CA LEU A 168 13.61 -7.05 -24.60
C LEU A 168 12.92 -8.24 -23.92
N PRO A 169 13.65 -9.10 -23.20
CA PRO A 169 13.06 -10.22 -22.48
C PRO A 169 12.31 -9.72 -21.24
N ARG A 170 11.42 -10.56 -20.72
CA ARG A 170 10.88 -10.37 -19.38
C ARG A 170 12.00 -10.59 -18.37
N ILE A 171 12.16 -9.68 -17.41
CA ILE A 171 13.18 -9.75 -16.38
C ILE A 171 12.55 -9.79 -14.98
N GLU A 172 13.24 -10.43 -14.05
CA GLU A 172 12.99 -10.26 -12.62
C GLU A 172 13.77 -9.07 -12.10
N LEU A 173 13.14 -8.30 -11.22
CA LEU A 173 13.78 -7.17 -10.56
C LEU A 173 14.72 -7.68 -9.48
N ALA A 174 15.99 -7.27 -9.56
CA ALA A 174 17.02 -7.57 -8.59
C ALA A 174 18.04 -6.44 -8.55
N THR A 175 18.75 -6.30 -7.43
CA THR A 175 19.89 -5.39 -7.31
C THR A 175 21.00 -5.87 -8.27
N PRO A 176 21.36 -5.07 -9.29
CA PRO A 176 22.38 -5.47 -10.25
C PRO A 176 23.77 -5.46 -9.60
N PRO A 177 24.70 -6.36 -10.00
CA PRO A 177 26.06 -6.37 -9.43
C PRO A 177 26.92 -5.18 -9.88
N THR A 178 26.55 -4.53 -11.00
CA THR A 178 27.23 -3.36 -11.56
C THR A 178 26.24 -2.44 -12.23
N VAL A 179 26.46 -1.12 -12.17
CA VAL A 179 25.59 -0.12 -12.81
C VAL A 179 25.58 -0.26 -14.34
N VAL A 180 26.73 -0.45 -14.98
CA VAL A 180 26.78 -0.62 -16.44
C VAL A 180 26.66 -2.10 -16.78
N GLY A 181 25.46 -2.53 -17.19
CA GLY A 181 25.18 -3.92 -17.54
C GLY A 181 25.92 -4.37 -18.81
N LYS A 182 26.43 -5.61 -18.82
CA LYS A 182 27.18 -6.19 -19.95
C LYS A 182 26.33 -7.02 -20.91
N ASN A 183 25.04 -7.17 -20.61
CA ASN A 183 24.05 -7.81 -21.46
C ASN A 183 22.68 -7.15 -21.26
N THR A 184 21.71 -7.48 -22.12
CA THR A 184 20.38 -6.87 -22.11
C THR A 184 19.66 -7.01 -20.76
N ILE A 185 19.71 -8.19 -20.13
CA ILE A 185 19.04 -8.44 -18.85
C ILE A 185 19.65 -7.54 -17.77
N GLN A 186 20.98 -7.51 -17.65
CA GLN A 186 21.67 -6.65 -16.67
C GLN A 186 21.45 -5.16 -16.94
N ALA A 187 21.44 -4.75 -18.22
CA ALA A 187 21.18 -3.36 -18.59
C ALA A 187 19.75 -2.93 -18.23
N MET A 188 18.76 -3.79 -18.47
CA MET A 188 17.38 -3.54 -18.05
C MET A 188 17.24 -3.52 -16.53
N GLN A 189 17.79 -4.51 -15.82
CA GLN A 189 17.77 -4.55 -14.35
C GLN A 189 18.39 -3.30 -13.75
N SER A 190 19.55 -2.88 -14.26
CA SER A 190 20.24 -1.69 -13.78
C SER A 190 19.47 -0.40 -14.07
N GLY A 191 19.02 -0.23 -15.31
CA GLY A 191 18.23 0.94 -15.70
C GLY A 191 16.93 1.07 -14.91
N THR A 192 16.27 -0.05 -14.61
CA THR A 192 15.11 -0.06 -13.74
C THR A 192 15.49 0.24 -12.29
N TYR A 193 16.43 -0.50 -11.70
CA TYR A 193 16.76 -0.38 -10.28
C TYR A 193 17.32 1.00 -9.93
N TYR A 194 18.44 1.39 -10.53
CA TYR A 194 19.06 2.69 -10.24
C TYR A 194 18.26 3.86 -10.82
N GLY A 195 17.50 3.64 -11.89
CA GLY A 195 16.55 4.64 -12.39
C GLY A 195 15.46 4.95 -11.36
N TYR A 196 14.92 3.95 -10.67
CA TYR A 196 13.93 4.15 -9.62
C TYR A 196 14.52 4.74 -8.34
N VAL A 197 15.71 4.29 -7.92
CA VAL A 197 16.44 4.90 -6.80
C VAL A 197 16.62 6.41 -7.07
N ALA A 198 17.18 6.76 -8.22
CA ALA A 198 17.38 8.17 -8.60
C ALA A 198 16.06 8.94 -8.76
N GLN A 199 14.99 8.29 -9.25
CA GLN A 199 13.67 8.91 -9.32
C GLN A 199 13.14 9.26 -7.93
N VAL A 200 13.21 8.33 -6.98
CA VAL A 200 12.74 8.55 -5.60
C VAL A 200 13.52 9.68 -4.95
N ASP A 201 14.86 9.61 -4.94
CA ASP A 201 15.69 10.64 -4.31
C ASP A 201 15.50 12.00 -4.99
N GLY A 202 15.40 12.00 -6.32
CA GLY A 202 15.19 13.20 -7.11
C GLY A 202 13.83 13.86 -6.85
N ILE A 203 12.76 13.08 -6.70
CA ILE A 203 11.42 13.59 -6.39
C ILE A 203 11.36 14.08 -4.94
N VAL A 204 11.82 13.28 -3.97
CA VAL A 204 11.81 13.62 -2.55
C VAL A 204 12.61 14.91 -2.30
N SER A 205 13.79 15.03 -2.91
CA SER A 205 14.62 16.24 -2.81
C SER A 205 13.99 17.48 -3.48
N ARG A 206 13.07 17.31 -4.44
CA ARG A 206 12.28 18.43 -5.00
C ARG A 206 11.18 18.84 -4.06
N ILE A 207 10.47 17.88 -3.46
CA ILE A 207 9.46 18.14 -2.43
C ILE A 207 10.12 18.89 -1.26
N LYS A 208 11.23 18.37 -0.71
CA LYS A 208 11.95 19.01 0.41
C LYS A 208 12.44 20.43 0.10
N ARG A 209 12.80 20.72 -1.16
CA ARG A 209 13.15 22.08 -1.59
C ARG A 209 11.97 23.05 -1.57
N GLU A 210 10.76 22.55 -1.81
CA GLU A 210 9.53 23.35 -1.81
C GLU A 210 8.97 23.53 -0.39
N VAL A 211 8.99 22.48 0.42
CA VAL A 211 8.26 22.43 1.71
C VAL A 211 9.17 22.44 2.95
N GLY A 212 10.48 22.32 2.78
CA GLY A 212 11.45 22.16 3.87
C GLY A 212 11.67 20.70 4.25
N GLU A 213 12.33 20.48 5.39
CA GLU A 213 12.62 19.13 5.89
C GLU A 213 11.35 18.38 6.28
N ALA A 214 11.32 17.09 5.94
CA ALA A 214 10.23 16.16 6.20
C ALA A 214 10.79 14.75 6.39
N THR A 215 10.15 13.96 7.25
CA THR A 215 10.49 12.54 7.44
C THR A 215 9.90 11.72 6.31
N VAL A 216 10.73 10.87 5.70
CA VAL A 216 10.39 10.12 4.50
C VAL A 216 10.16 8.67 4.85
N ILE A 217 8.91 8.23 4.72
CA ILE A 217 8.48 6.87 5.04
C ILE A 217 8.18 6.12 3.74
N ALA A 218 8.81 4.97 3.55
CA ALA A 218 8.55 4.09 2.42
C ALA A 218 7.68 2.89 2.83
N THR A 219 6.68 2.57 2.01
CA THR A 219 5.84 1.39 2.16
C THR A 219 5.58 0.72 0.81
N GLY A 220 4.88 -0.41 0.81
CA GLY A 220 4.60 -1.18 -0.39
C GLY A 220 5.64 -2.26 -0.68
N GLY A 221 5.31 -3.14 -1.62
CA GLY A 221 6.00 -4.43 -1.79
C GLY A 221 7.46 -4.35 -2.22
N LEU A 222 7.86 -3.23 -2.83
CA LEU A 222 9.24 -3.02 -3.31
C LEU A 222 10.00 -1.95 -2.52
N ALA A 223 9.43 -1.43 -1.43
CA ALA A 223 10.06 -0.39 -0.60
C ALA A 223 11.44 -0.80 -0.11
N ARG A 224 11.53 -2.00 0.49
CA ARG A 224 12.78 -2.52 1.08
C ARG A 224 13.90 -2.65 0.05
N LEU A 225 13.57 -3.05 -1.18
CA LEU A 225 14.53 -3.22 -2.25
C LEU A 225 15.12 -1.87 -2.71
N ILE A 226 14.28 -0.84 -2.81
CA ILE A 226 14.71 0.50 -3.22
C ILE A 226 15.44 1.24 -2.09
N SER A 227 14.99 1.07 -0.84
CA SER A 227 15.61 1.71 0.32
C SER A 227 17.06 1.26 0.59
N GLU A 228 17.52 0.16 -0.01
CA GLU A 228 18.93 -0.26 0.10
C GLU A 228 19.91 0.77 -0.49
N HIS A 229 19.48 1.55 -1.49
CA HIS A 229 20.32 2.52 -2.18
C HIS A 229 19.69 3.93 -2.29
N ALA A 230 18.43 4.11 -1.91
CA ALA A 230 17.83 5.43 -1.82
C ALA A 230 18.35 6.15 -0.58
N GLU A 231 18.92 7.33 -0.77
CA GLU A 231 19.52 8.13 0.31
C GLU A 231 18.48 8.95 1.07
N THR A 232 17.31 9.17 0.48
CA THR A 232 16.29 10.07 1.04
C THR A 232 15.23 9.38 1.90
N ILE A 233 15.20 8.04 1.97
CA ILE A 233 14.22 7.30 2.76
C ILE A 233 14.72 7.14 4.20
N ASP A 234 13.97 7.67 5.16
CA ASP A 234 14.34 7.61 6.59
C ASP A 234 13.89 6.30 7.25
N ALA A 235 12.73 5.76 6.85
CA ALA A 235 12.21 4.50 7.39
C ALA A 235 11.40 3.71 6.37
N VAL A 236 11.41 2.38 6.51
CA VAL A 236 10.56 1.47 5.76
C VAL A 236 9.53 0.84 6.70
N ASP A 237 8.26 1.02 6.38
CA ASP A 237 7.14 0.47 7.13
C ASP A 237 6.26 -0.38 6.21
N SER A 238 6.45 -1.71 6.27
CA SER A 238 5.76 -2.64 5.38
C SER A 238 4.27 -2.82 5.69
N PHE A 239 3.82 -2.36 6.87
CA PHE A 239 2.44 -2.56 7.33
C PHE A 239 1.69 -1.24 7.56
N LEU A 240 2.24 -0.12 7.07
CA LEU A 240 1.67 1.23 7.21
C LEU A 240 0.18 1.26 6.83
N THR A 241 -0.20 0.63 5.72
CA THR A 241 -1.58 0.59 5.26
C THR A 241 -2.48 -0.21 6.21
N LEU A 242 -2.02 -1.35 6.71
CA LEU A 242 -2.79 -2.18 7.65
C LEU A 242 -3.01 -1.45 8.98
N ASP A 243 -1.98 -0.75 9.48
CA ASP A 243 -2.07 0.06 10.69
C ASP A 243 -3.06 1.22 10.50
N GLY A 244 -3.05 1.86 9.34
CA GLY A 244 -4.00 2.92 9.01
C GLY A 244 -5.44 2.44 9.02
N LEU A 245 -5.68 1.23 8.49
CA LEU A 245 -7.02 0.61 8.52
C LEU A 245 -7.47 0.34 9.95
N ARG A 246 -6.60 -0.23 10.80
CA ARG A 246 -6.92 -0.44 12.22
C ARG A 246 -7.31 0.88 12.90
N LEU A 247 -6.49 1.93 12.72
CA LEU A 247 -6.73 3.25 13.32
C LEU A 247 -8.06 3.88 12.84
N ILE A 248 -8.39 3.72 11.55
CA ILE A 248 -9.67 4.18 11.00
C ILE A 248 -10.82 3.37 11.59
N TYR A 249 -10.70 2.04 11.70
CA TYR A 249 -11.72 1.19 12.30
C TYR A 249 -12.05 1.66 13.72
N GLU A 250 -11.03 1.80 14.58
CA GLU A 250 -11.18 2.25 15.97
C GLU A 250 -11.86 3.62 16.09
N ARG A 251 -11.56 4.55 15.17
CA ARG A 251 -12.18 5.87 15.14
C ARG A 251 -13.67 5.82 14.82
N ASN A 252 -14.12 4.81 14.09
CA ASN A 252 -15.52 4.64 13.67
C ASN A 252 -16.33 3.70 14.58
N GLN A 253 -15.72 3.14 15.63
CA GLN A 253 -16.44 2.45 16.71
C GLN A 253 -17.01 3.41 17.77
N LYS A 254 -16.70 4.71 17.67
CA LYS A 254 -17.13 5.79 18.57
C LYS A 254 -18.10 6.75 17.89
#